data_AF-L7NKF1-F1
#
_entry.id   AF-L7NKF1-F1
#
_cell.length_a   1.000
_cell.length_b   1.000
_cell.length_c   1.000
_cell.angle_alpha   90.00
_cell.angle_beta   90.00
_cell.angle_gamma   90.00
#
_symmetry.space_group_name_H-M   'P 1'
#
loop_
_entity.id
_entity.type
_entity.pdbx_description
1 polymer ?
#
loop_
_entity_poly.entity_id
_entity_poly.type
_entity_poly.pdbx_seq_one_letter_code
_entity_poly.pdbx_strand_id
1 'polypeptide(L)'
;MKFNKTLIATSLLAALTLSGCGSDSNNSDTSTPPTDSKTKTITVIDGYLTEAEVCADKNNNKLCDNGESIGLTNEKGQLTVSKELASYPLIAKVIAGKTKDSDSIGYVANSYTMGASKELNVITPFTTMAHNDNISLDELASQLNLDSKTISGDYVADKATNKEATKAHLIARSVTSALPENLTQLNKDQITKVVTATQKTIEKHENNGTLSELDDVRVVIDEAGNVEEQELVNNLHSYLTSKDG
;
A
#
# COMPACT_ATOMS: atom_id res chain seq x y z
N MET A 1 -60.99 30.27 0.16
CA MET A 1 -62.41 29.90 0.44
C MET A 1 -62.51 28.40 0.23
N LYS A 2 -63.00 27.52 1.12
CA LYS A 2 -63.67 27.59 2.43
C LYS A 2 -63.38 26.25 3.14
N PHE A 3 -63.26 26.30 4.46
CA PHE A 3 -63.27 25.16 5.37
C PHE A 3 -64.59 24.41 5.32
N ASN A 4 -64.56 23.09 5.47
CA ASN A 4 -65.67 22.34 6.06
C ASN A 4 -65.13 21.51 7.24
N LYS A 5 -65.65 21.83 8.42
CA LYS A 5 -65.49 21.08 9.68
C LYS A 5 -66.48 19.90 9.67
N THR A 6 -66.24 18.85 10.47
CA THR A 6 -67.05 18.51 11.67
C THR A 6 -66.87 17.04 12.08
N LEU A 7 -66.45 16.87 13.33
CA LEU A 7 -66.55 15.75 14.28
C LEU A 7 -67.73 14.78 14.10
N ILE A 8 -67.52 13.48 14.37
CA ILE A 8 -68.37 12.67 15.28
C ILE A 8 -67.52 11.64 16.05
N ALA A 9 -67.74 11.58 17.36
CA ALA A 9 -67.19 10.65 18.36
C ALA A 9 -68.25 9.61 18.79
N THR A 10 -67.82 8.41 19.23
CA THR A 10 -68.44 7.39 20.16
C THR A 10 -67.94 5.99 19.75
N SER A 11 -67.16 5.20 20.51
CA SER A 11 -67.18 4.66 21.88
C SER A 11 -68.03 3.37 22.08
N LEU A 12 -67.32 2.31 22.52
CA LEU A 12 -67.73 1.08 23.23
C LEU A 12 -68.50 -0.03 22.45
N LEU A 13 -67.94 -1.25 22.39
CA LEU A 13 -68.16 -2.31 23.40
C LEU A 13 -67.32 -3.56 23.10
N ALA A 14 -66.92 -4.23 24.19
CA ALA A 14 -66.05 -5.39 24.25
C ALA A 14 -66.77 -6.72 23.98
N ALA A 15 -66.04 -7.69 23.44
CA ALA A 15 -66.26 -9.11 23.71
C ALA A 15 -64.90 -9.82 23.72
N LEU A 16 -64.49 -10.26 24.91
CA LEU A 16 -63.33 -11.11 25.12
C LEU A 16 -63.67 -12.53 24.66
N THR A 17 -62.81 -13.13 23.84
CA THR A 17 -62.54 -14.56 23.92
C THR A 17 -61.03 -14.79 23.83
N LEU A 18 -60.60 -15.70 24.70
CA LEU A 18 -59.25 -15.97 25.15
C LEU A 18 -58.63 -17.08 24.27
N SER A 19 -57.41 -16.87 23.77
CA SER A 19 -56.33 -17.88 23.70
C SER A 19 -55.17 -17.40 22.83
N GLY A 20 -53.95 -17.44 23.36
CA GLY A 20 -52.73 -17.31 22.55
C GLY A 20 -51.59 -16.55 23.23
N CYS A 21 -50.75 -17.31 23.93
CA CYS A 21 -49.29 -17.11 24.14
C CYS A 21 -48.70 -15.93 23.35
N GLY A 22 -48.19 -14.86 23.98
CA GLY A 22 -46.88 -14.84 24.63
C GLY A 22 -45.87 -14.04 23.77
N SER A 23 -45.51 -12.84 24.26
CA SER A 23 -44.29 -12.00 24.09
C SER A 23 -43.21 -12.47 23.08
N ASP A 24 -42.49 -11.62 22.34
CA ASP A 24 -42.09 -10.24 22.61
C ASP A 24 -41.44 -9.59 21.37
N SER A 25 -41.59 -8.26 21.27
CA SER A 25 -40.69 -7.24 20.68
C SER A 25 -40.11 -7.41 19.27
N ASN A 26 -40.63 -6.57 18.37
CA ASN A 26 -39.97 -6.08 17.16
C ASN A 26 -38.53 -5.62 17.45
N ASN A 27 -37.55 -6.32 16.91
CA ASN A 27 -36.25 -5.73 16.60
C ASN A 27 -36.04 -5.83 15.09
N SER A 28 -35.80 -4.68 14.47
CA SER A 28 -35.51 -4.59 13.05
C SER A 28 -34.10 -5.13 12.82
N ASP A 29 -34.00 -6.41 12.44
CA ASP A 29 -32.75 -7.02 12.02
C ASP A 29 -32.32 -6.39 10.69
N THR A 30 -31.58 -5.29 10.81
CA THR A 30 -30.65 -4.85 9.77
C THR A 30 -29.56 -5.90 9.68
N SER A 31 -29.81 -6.92 8.86
CA SER A 31 -28.84 -7.93 8.47
C SER A 31 -27.67 -7.22 7.78
N THR A 32 -26.65 -6.89 8.55
CA THR A 32 -25.32 -6.61 8.02
C THR A 32 -24.87 -7.89 7.31
N PRO A 33 -24.45 -7.84 6.02
CA PRO A 33 -23.90 -9.00 5.36
C PRO A 33 -22.73 -9.54 6.22
N PRO A 34 -22.62 -10.86 6.43
CA PRO A 34 -21.48 -11.41 7.15
C PRO A 34 -20.20 -10.95 6.43
N THR A 35 -19.34 -10.22 7.13
CA THR A 35 -18.02 -9.87 6.64
C THR A 35 -17.31 -11.16 6.26
N ASP A 36 -17.08 -11.35 4.97
CA ASP A 36 -16.56 -12.59 4.40
C ASP A 36 -15.14 -12.81 4.95
N SER A 37 -15.05 -13.60 6.02
CA SER A 37 -13.85 -13.77 6.85
C SER A 37 -12.72 -14.56 6.16
N LYS A 38 -12.85 -14.81 4.84
CA LYS A 38 -11.96 -15.62 4.01
C LYS A 38 -11.01 -14.83 3.14
N THR A 39 -11.14 -13.51 3.07
CA THR A 39 -10.25 -12.65 2.26
C THR A 39 -9.57 -11.59 3.12
N LYS A 40 -8.56 -10.95 2.53
CA LYS A 40 -7.76 -9.88 3.11
C LYS A 40 -7.28 -8.96 1.99
N THR A 41 -7.20 -7.66 2.27
CA THR A 41 -6.62 -6.70 1.33
C THR A 41 -5.10 -6.67 1.47
N ILE A 42 -4.41 -6.78 0.35
CA ILE A 42 -2.98 -6.56 0.22
C ILE A 42 -2.76 -5.25 -0.52
N THR A 43 -1.86 -4.40 -0.02
CA THR A 43 -1.49 -3.14 -0.67
C THR A 43 -0.04 -3.20 -1.14
N VAL A 44 0.22 -2.86 -2.40
CA VAL A 44 1.57 -2.77 -2.98
C VAL A 44 2.00 -1.31 -2.99
N ILE A 45 3.11 -1.00 -2.31
CA ILE A 45 3.52 0.37 -1.99
C ILE A 45 5.02 0.57 -2.32
N ASP A 46 5.31 1.35 -3.35
CA ASP A 46 6.46 2.26 -3.49
C ASP A 46 5.93 3.68 -3.20
N GLY A 47 5.27 4.31 -4.19
CA GLY A 47 3.95 4.90 -4.04
C GLY A 47 2.85 3.84 -4.27
N TYR A 48 1.57 4.22 -4.35
CA TYR A 48 0.53 3.24 -4.68
C TYR A 48 0.70 2.72 -6.11
N LEU A 49 1.00 1.43 -6.23
CA LEU A 49 1.32 0.80 -7.52
C LEU A 49 0.08 0.18 -8.15
N THR A 50 -0.45 0.81 -9.19
CA THR A 50 -1.64 0.38 -9.95
C THR A 50 -1.26 -0.55 -11.09
N GLU A 51 -2.04 -1.60 -11.36
CA GLU A 51 -1.73 -2.64 -12.35
C GLU A 51 -0.41 -3.39 -12.10
N ALA A 52 0.02 -3.51 -10.83
CA ALA A 52 1.06 -4.44 -10.42
C ALA A 52 0.47 -5.85 -10.33
N GLU A 53 1.18 -6.86 -10.85
CA GLU A 53 0.74 -8.26 -10.79
C GLU A 53 1.16 -8.89 -9.47
N VAL A 54 0.19 -9.38 -8.69
CA VAL A 54 0.45 -10.02 -7.40
C VAL A 54 0.34 -11.53 -7.53
N CYS A 55 1.30 -12.25 -6.98
CA CYS A 55 1.41 -13.70 -7.02
C CYS A 55 1.62 -14.28 -5.61
N ALA A 56 1.10 -15.48 -5.37
CA ALA A 56 1.43 -16.26 -4.19
C ALA A 56 2.58 -17.21 -4.53
N ASP A 57 3.75 -17.02 -3.92
CA ASP A 57 4.94 -17.84 -4.11
C ASP A 57 4.78 -19.18 -3.35
N LYS A 58 4.10 -20.13 -3.98
CA LYS A 58 3.66 -21.39 -3.34
C LYS A 58 4.82 -22.36 -3.17
N ASN A 59 5.83 -22.25 -4.03
CA ASN A 59 7.02 -23.10 -4.00
C ASN A 59 8.23 -22.43 -3.31
N ASN A 60 8.07 -21.19 -2.85
CA ASN A 60 9.06 -20.40 -2.13
C ASN A 60 10.36 -20.19 -2.93
N ASN A 61 10.25 -20.00 -4.25
CA ASN A 61 11.38 -19.79 -5.15
C ASN A 61 11.64 -18.32 -5.48
N LYS A 62 10.86 -17.39 -4.90
CA LYS A 62 10.92 -15.94 -5.12
C LYS A 62 10.59 -15.52 -6.56
N LEU A 63 9.85 -16.33 -7.30
CA LEU A 63 9.36 -16.05 -8.65
C LEU A 63 7.83 -16.04 -8.65
N CYS A 64 7.25 -15.30 -9.59
CA CYS A 64 5.85 -15.48 -9.93
C CYS A 64 5.74 -16.51 -11.05
N ASP A 65 5.54 -17.77 -10.70
CA ASP A 65 5.43 -18.86 -11.67
C ASP A 65 4.03 -18.94 -12.30
N ASN A 66 3.93 -19.75 -13.35
CA ASN A 66 2.65 -20.02 -13.99
C ASN A 66 1.66 -20.67 -13.01
N GLY A 67 0.48 -20.07 -12.85
CA GLY A 67 -0.55 -20.54 -11.90
C GLY A 67 -0.42 -19.97 -10.47
N GLU A 68 0.52 -19.06 -10.24
CA GLU A 68 0.68 -18.34 -8.97
C GLU A 68 0.07 -16.94 -8.98
N SER A 69 -0.18 -16.38 -10.17
CA SER A 69 -0.82 -15.08 -10.36
C SER A 69 -2.22 -15.05 -9.73
N ILE A 70 -2.45 -14.05 -8.89
CA ILE A 70 -3.70 -13.81 -8.17
C ILE A 70 -4.52 -12.75 -8.90
N GLY A 71 -3.87 -11.67 -9.37
CA GLY A 71 -4.53 -10.56 -10.04
C GLY A 71 -3.68 -9.30 -10.10
N LEU A 72 -4.30 -8.21 -10.54
CA LEU A 72 -3.69 -6.89 -10.65
C LEU A 72 -4.21 -5.95 -9.57
N THR A 73 -3.34 -5.11 -9.03
CA THR A 73 -3.72 -4.06 -8.08
C THR A 73 -4.57 -2.96 -8.74
N ASN A 74 -5.47 -2.37 -7.96
CA ASN A 74 -6.29 -1.23 -8.37
C ASN A 74 -5.55 0.11 -8.19
N GLU A 75 -6.26 1.24 -8.43
CA GLU A 75 -5.72 2.61 -8.34
C GLU A 75 -5.14 3.00 -6.96
N LYS A 76 -5.49 2.26 -5.90
CA LYS A 76 -4.95 2.44 -4.54
C LYS A 76 -3.81 1.48 -4.23
N GLY A 77 -3.28 0.79 -5.23
CA GLY A 77 -2.30 -0.28 -5.05
C GLY A 77 -2.86 -1.53 -4.37
N GLN A 78 -4.19 -1.70 -4.30
CA GLN A 78 -4.83 -2.75 -3.51
C GLN A 78 -5.32 -3.92 -4.35
N LEU A 79 -5.22 -5.12 -3.78
CA LEU A 79 -5.84 -6.34 -4.29
C LEU A 79 -6.48 -7.14 -3.14
N THR A 80 -7.69 -7.64 -3.34
CA THR A 80 -8.33 -8.57 -2.41
C THR A 80 -7.82 -9.98 -2.67
N VAL A 81 -7.18 -10.58 -1.67
CA VAL A 81 -6.56 -11.91 -1.75
C VAL A 81 -7.25 -12.86 -0.77
N SER A 82 -7.41 -14.13 -1.12
CA SER A 82 -7.90 -15.12 -0.15
C SER A 82 -6.88 -15.33 0.96
N LYS A 83 -7.33 -15.60 2.18
CA LYS A 83 -6.43 -15.89 3.31
C LYS A 83 -5.57 -17.13 3.08
N GLU A 84 -6.07 -18.10 2.32
CA GLU A 84 -5.30 -19.25 1.89
C GLU A 84 -4.07 -18.83 1.07
N LEU A 85 -4.26 -17.98 0.05
CA LEU A 85 -3.15 -17.50 -0.78
C LEU A 85 -2.24 -16.52 -0.03
N ALA A 86 -2.80 -15.68 0.86
CA ALA A 86 -2.02 -14.75 1.69
C ALA A 86 -1.18 -15.44 2.80
N SER A 87 -1.37 -16.74 3.01
CA SER A 87 -0.55 -17.55 3.93
C SER A 87 0.80 -17.98 3.34
N TYR A 88 0.98 -17.79 2.02
CA TYR A 88 2.26 -17.91 1.33
C TYR A 88 2.98 -16.55 1.30
N PRO A 89 4.31 -16.52 1.08
CA PRO A 89 4.97 -15.28 0.66
C PRO A 89 4.30 -14.73 -0.60
N LEU A 90 4.23 -13.41 -0.68
CA LEU A 90 3.62 -12.72 -1.81
C LEU A 90 4.68 -11.98 -2.61
N ILE A 91 4.47 -11.94 -3.91
CA ILE A 91 5.33 -11.24 -4.87
C ILE A 91 4.48 -10.23 -5.62
N ALA A 92 4.99 -9.03 -5.81
CA ALA A 92 4.41 -8.03 -6.69
C ALA A 92 5.37 -7.71 -7.83
N LYS A 93 4.95 -7.95 -9.07
CA LYS A 93 5.66 -7.57 -10.29
C LYS A 93 5.17 -6.20 -10.75
N VAL A 94 6.09 -5.26 -10.80
CA VAL A 94 5.93 -3.94 -11.38
C VAL A 94 6.42 -4.01 -12.82
N ILE A 95 5.55 -3.69 -13.78
CA ILE A 95 5.75 -3.99 -15.20
C ILE A 95 5.90 -2.68 -15.98
N ALA A 96 7.05 -2.50 -16.62
CA ALA A 96 7.33 -1.37 -17.49
C ALA A 96 6.24 -1.15 -18.54
N GLY A 97 5.79 0.10 -18.69
CA GLY A 97 4.74 0.46 -19.66
C GLY A 97 3.33 -0.03 -19.31
N LYS A 98 3.12 -0.63 -18.13
CA LYS A 98 1.80 -1.10 -17.67
C LYS A 98 1.48 -0.63 -16.26
N THR A 99 2.37 -0.86 -15.31
CA THR A 99 2.15 -0.43 -13.92
C THR A 99 2.31 1.09 -13.81
N LYS A 100 1.50 1.73 -12.98
CA LYS A 100 1.61 3.15 -12.65
C LYS A 100 1.94 3.31 -11.18
N ASP A 101 2.84 4.23 -10.87
CA ASP A 101 3.18 4.61 -9.51
C ASP A 101 2.54 5.97 -9.20
N SER A 102 1.81 6.10 -8.08
CA SER A 102 1.21 7.36 -7.66
C SER A 102 2.21 8.50 -7.44
N ASP A 103 3.50 8.19 -7.31
CA ASP A 103 4.56 9.19 -7.13
C ASP A 103 4.94 9.93 -8.43
N SER A 104 4.52 9.44 -9.60
CA SER A 104 4.88 10.05 -10.88
C SER A 104 3.76 9.97 -11.91
N ILE A 105 3.83 10.81 -12.94
CA ILE A 105 2.91 10.72 -14.08
C ILE A 105 3.34 9.60 -15.03
N GLY A 106 2.34 8.93 -15.61
CA GLY A 106 2.57 7.92 -16.63
C GLY A 106 2.83 6.53 -16.06
N TYR A 107 3.51 5.72 -16.85
CA TYR A 107 3.85 4.34 -16.51
C TYR A 107 5.27 4.27 -15.95
N VAL A 108 5.50 3.30 -15.07
CA VAL A 108 6.86 2.97 -14.63
C VAL A 108 7.74 2.64 -15.84
N ALA A 109 8.97 3.16 -15.84
CA ALA A 109 9.90 3.01 -16.96
C ALA A 109 10.62 1.66 -16.96
N ASN A 110 10.91 1.13 -15.77
CA ASN A 110 11.64 -0.12 -15.57
C ASN A 110 10.76 -1.11 -14.82
N SER A 111 10.85 -2.38 -15.20
CA SER A 111 10.20 -3.44 -14.43
C SER A 111 11.07 -3.78 -13.22
N TYR A 112 10.42 -4.16 -12.12
CA TYR A 112 11.08 -4.67 -10.93
C TYR A 112 10.09 -5.54 -10.15
N THR A 113 10.61 -6.32 -9.21
CA THR A 113 9.80 -7.20 -8.39
C THR A 113 10.02 -6.90 -6.91
N MET A 114 8.93 -6.90 -6.14
CA MET A 114 8.91 -6.77 -4.69
C MET A 114 8.36 -8.03 -4.05
N GLY A 115 8.77 -8.30 -2.82
CA GLY A 115 8.36 -9.47 -2.06
C GLY A 115 7.91 -9.14 -0.66
N ALA A 116 7.09 -10.00 -0.08
CA ALA A 116 6.70 -9.93 1.32
C ALA A 116 6.63 -11.34 1.89
N SER A 117 7.15 -11.50 3.11
CA SER A 117 6.90 -12.70 3.91
C SER A 117 5.39 -12.89 4.14
N LYS A 118 4.99 -14.14 4.39
CA LYS A 118 3.60 -14.51 4.66
C LYS A 118 2.93 -13.65 5.73
N GLU A 119 1.60 -13.56 5.66
CA GLU A 119 0.74 -12.87 6.64
C GLU A 119 0.87 -11.35 6.74
N LEU A 120 1.75 -10.72 5.96
CA LEU A 120 1.81 -9.25 5.86
C LEU A 120 0.61 -8.70 5.07
N ASN A 121 0.28 -7.43 5.30
CA ASN A 121 -0.81 -6.72 4.60
C ASN A 121 -0.28 -5.86 3.45
N VAL A 122 1.03 -5.71 3.37
CA VAL A 122 1.70 -4.80 2.44
C VAL A 122 2.83 -5.52 1.74
N ILE A 123 3.08 -5.14 0.48
CA ILE A 123 4.27 -5.51 -0.29
C ILE A 123 4.97 -4.20 -0.62
N THR A 124 6.14 -3.98 0.00
CA THR A 124 6.91 -2.74 -0.10
C THR A 124 8.39 -3.04 -0.32
N PRO A 125 9.22 -2.03 -0.66
CA PRO A 125 10.67 -2.20 -0.67
C PRO A 125 11.22 -2.69 0.67
N PHE A 126 10.63 -2.26 1.79
CA PHE A 126 11.01 -2.74 3.13
C PHE A 126 10.67 -4.21 3.35
N THR A 127 9.45 -4.64 3.00
CA THR A 127 9.10 -6.07 3.11
C THR A 127 9.96 -6.91 2.18
N THR A 128 10.41 -6.34 1.05
CA THR A 128 11.29 -7.02 0.09
C THR A 128 12.66 -7.25 0.69
N MET A 129 13.26 -6.23 1.30
CA MET A 129 14.53 -6.35 2.01
C MET A 129 14.43 -7.37 3.14
N ALA A 130 13.42 -7.24 4.01
CA ALA A 130 13.23 -8.15 5.14
C ALA A 130 13.01 -9.61 4.69
N HIS A 131 12.18 -9.82 3.68
CA HIS A 131 11.93 -11.14 3.09
C HIS A 131 13.19 -11.74 2.47
N ASN A 132 13.97 -10.93 1.76
CA ASN A 132 15.20 -11.41 1.13
C ASN A 132 16.28 -11.78 2.15
N ASP A 133 16.39 -11.00 3.22
CA ASP A 133 17.37 -11.19 4.29
C ASP A 133 16.90 -12.19 5.35
N ASN A 134 15.64 -12.62 5.29
CA ASN A 134 15.00 -13.51 6.24
C ASN A 134 15.08 -12.96 7.68
N ILE A 135 14.81 -11.66 7.82
CA ILE A 135 14.74 -10.92 9.09
C ILE A 135 13.31 -10.38 9.31
N SER A 136 13.01 -9.97 10.54
CA SER A 136 11.74 -9.30 10.83
C SER A 136 11.75 -7.83 10.37
N LEU A 137 10.57 -7.24 10.22
CA LEU A 137 10.47 -5.79 9.98
C LEU A 137 10.98 -4.98 11.20
N ASP A 138 10.84 -5.49 12.42
CA ASP A 138 11.42 -4.84 13.61
C ASP A 138 12.95 -4.77 13.55
N GLU A 139 13.58 -5.86 13.11
CA GLU A 139 15.03 -5.92 12.94
C GLU A 139 15.49 -4.99 11.81
N LEU A 140 14.79 -5.01 10.66
CA LEU A 140 15.08 -4.10 9.57
C LEU A 140 14.91 -2.63 9.99
N ALA A 141 13.83 -2.30 10.70
CA ALA A 141 13.57 -0.96 11.21
C ALA A 141 14.71 -0.46 12.11
N SER A 142 15.21 -1.35 12.98
CA SER A 142 16.36 -1.06 13.84
C SER A 142 17.64 -0.80 13.03
N GLN A 143 17.90 -1.57 11.97
CA GLN A 143 19.05 -1.34 11.08
C GLN A 143 18.96 -0.01 10.33
N LEU A 144 17.74 0.39 9.96
CA LEU A 144 17.47 1.63 9.22
C LEU A 144 17.31 2.86 10.12
N ASN A 145 17.28 2.67 11.44
CA ASN A 145 16.95 3.70 12.42
C ASN A 145 15.59 4.37 12.10
N LEU A 146 14.58 3.53 11.83
CA LEU A 146 13.20 3.92 11.60
C LEU A 146 12.27 3.20 12.59
N ASP A 147 11.09 3.75 12.79
CA ASP A 147 10.01 3.11 13.52
C ASP A 147 9.42 1.93 12.74
N SER A 148 9.30 0.78 13.41
CA SER A 148 8.82 -0.45 12.78
C SER A 148 7.37 -0.33 12.29
N LYS A 149 6.51 0.41 13.00
CA LYS A 149 5.13 0.63 12.58
C LYS A 149 5.08 1.47 11.31
N THR A 150 6.01 2.40 11.12
CA THR A 150 6.13 3.18 9.90
C THR A 150 6.46 2.30 8.68
N ILE A 151 7.48 1.44 8.77
CA ILE A 151 7.90 0.63 7.61
C ILE A 151 7.01 -0.61 7.36
N SER A 152 6.24 -1.05 8.37
CA SER A 152 5.26 -2.12 8.24
C SER A 152 3.85 -1.62 7.85
N GLY A 153 3.65 -0.31 7.84
CA GLY A 153 2.39 0.35 7.55
C GLY A 153 2.32 0.97 6.15
N ASP A 154 1.41 1.95 6.02
CA ASP A 154 1.21 2.73 4.80
C ASP A 154 1.88 4.10 4.96
N TYR A 155 3.20 4.14 4.74
CA TYR A 155 3.99 5.36 4.87
C TYR A 155 3.59 6.46 3.86
N VAL A 156 2.90 6.10 2.76
CA VAL A 156 2.39 7.07 1.78
C VAL A 156 1.20 7.84 2.34
N ALA A 157 0.29 7.16 3.04
CA ALA A 157 -0.79 7.82 3.76
C ALA A 157 -0.29 8.58 5.00
N ASP A 158 0.61 7.96 5.76
CA ASP A 158 1.02 8.46 7.08
C ASP A 158 1.87 9.75 7.01
N LYS A 159 2.53 10.04 5.89
CA LYS A 159 3.37 11.25 5.72
C LYS A 159 2.64 12.56 5.95
N ALA A 160 1.32 12.58 5.78
CA ALA A 160 0.49 13.75 6.10
C ALA A 160 0.55 14.15 7.59
N THR A 161 0.91 13.22 8.47
CA THR A 161 0.91 13.42 9.93
C THR A 161 2.20 12.96 10.62
N ASN A 162 3.05 12.20 9.93
CA ASN A 162 4.29 11.64 10.45
C ASN A 162 5.47 11.97 9.53
N LYS A 163 6.39 12.83 9.97
CA LYS A 163 7.61 13.17 9.21
C LYS A 163 8.53 11.97 8.97
N GLU A 164 8.48 10.97 9.85
CA GLU A 164 9.24 9.74 9.67
C GLU A 164 8.73 8.92 8.48
N ALA A 165 7.43 8.99 8.19
CA ALA A 165 6.85 8.37 7.01
C ALA A 165 7.34 9.02 5.71
N THR A 166 7.64 10.32 5.68
CA THR A 166 8.32 10.98 4.55
C THR A 166 9.71 10.38 4.30
N LYS A 167 10.48 10.12 5.38
CA LYS A 167 11.80 9.46 5.28
C LYS A 167 11.68 8.04 4.75
N ALA A 168 10.74 7.28 5.31
CA ALA A 168 10.47 5.91 4.90
C ALA A 168 10.04 5.86 3.43
N HIS A 169 9.19 6.79 2.99
CA HIS A 169 8.75 6.90 1.59
C HIS A 169 9.95 7.14 0.66
N LEU A 170 10.85 8.08 0.99
CA LEU A 170 12.03 8.32 0.17
C LEU A 170 12.96 7.09 0.10
N ILE A 171 13.18 6.39 1.22
CA ILE A 171 14.01 5.17 1.22
C ILE A 171 13.37 4.10 0.35
N ALA A 172 12.07 3.84 0.53
CA ALA A 172 11.35 2.87 -0.28
C ALA A 172 11.49 3.17 -1.78
N ARG A 173 11.19 4.41 -2.17
CA ARG A 173 11.26 4.88 -3.55
C ARG A 173 12.66 4.84 -4.15
N SER A 174 13.67 5.17 -3.37
CA SER A 174 15.06 5.12 -3.84
C SER A 174 15.49 3.67 -4.06
N VAL A 175 15.11 2.76 -3.15
CA VAL A 175 15.44 1.33 -3.22
C VAL A 175 14.89 0.67 -4.48
N THR A 176 13.75 1.11 -5.03
CA THR A 176 13.19 0.50 -6.25
C THR A 176 14.11 0.63 -7.46
N SER A 177 15.01 1.61 -7.50
CA SER A 177 16.04 1.73 -8.53
C SER A 177 17.07 0.58 -8.53
N ALA A 178 17.22 -0.12 -7.41
CA ALA A 178 18.14 -1.24 -7.24
C ALA A 178 17.43 -2.60 -7.17
N LEU A 179 16.10 -2.63 -7.28
CA LEU A 179 15.36 -3.88 -7.29
C LEU A 179 15.40 -4.52 -8.70
N PRO A 180 15.68 -5.83 -8.79
CA PRO A 180 15.70 -6.53 -10.06
C PRO A 180 14.29 -6.90 -10.55
N GLU A 181 14.15 -7.21 -11.84
CA GLU A 181 12.95 -7.86 -12.37
C GLU A 181 12.70 -9.24 -11.73
N ASN A 182 13.76 -9.91 -11.27
CA ASN A 182 13.70 -11.21 -10.63
C ASN A 182 14.36 -11.14 -9.25
N LEU A 183 13.59 -11.36 -8.18
CA LEU A 183 14.07 -11.27 -6.79
C LEU A 183 15.22 -12.23 -6.47
N THR A 184 15.41 -13.32 -7.22
CA THR A 184 16.58 -14.21 -7.06
C THR A 184 17.90 -13.52 -7.43
N GLN A 185 17.84 -12.41 -8.17
CA GLN A 185 18.99 -11.61 -8.61
C GLN A 185 19.21 -10.37 -7.73
N LEU A 186 18.53 -10.27 -6.59
CA LEU A 186 18.62 -9.09 -5.71
C LEU A 186 20.05 -8.93 -5.20
N ASN A 187 20.66 -7.80 -5.52
CA ASN A 187 22.02 -7.46 -5.12
C ASN A 187 22.01 -6.64 -3.82
N LYS A 188 22.31 -7.31 -2.70
CA LYS A 188 22.30 -6.67 -1.37
C LYS A 188 23.25 -5.48 -1.28
N ASP A 189 24.43 -5.57 -1.88
CA ASP A 189 25.40 -4.47 -1.83
C ASP A 189 24.90 -3.22 -2.56
N GLN A 190 24.17 -3.39 -3.68
CA GLN A 190 23.54 -2.27 -4.38
C GLN A 190 22.41 -1.66 -3.54
N ILE A 191 21.57 -2.49 -2.91
CA ILE A 191 20.51 -2.03 -2.01
C ILE A 191 21.11 -1.24 -0.83
N THR A 192 22.14 -1.78 -0.17
CA THR A 192 22.82 -1.10 0.94
C THR A 192 23.44 0.22 0.51
N LYS A 193 24.05 0.30 -0.68
CA LYS A 193 24.58 1.56 -1.21
C LYS A 193 23.49 2.60 -1.38
N VAL A 194 22.37 2.23 -2.01
CA VAL A 194 21.22 3.13 -2.21
C VAL A 194 20.66 3.58 -0.87
N VAL A 195 20.38 2.66 0.05
CA VAL A 195 19.88 3.00 1.40
C VAL A 195 20.81 3.97 2.13
N THR A 196 22.12 3.71 2.11
CA THR A 196 23.12 4.56 2.76
C THR A 196 23.16 5.95 2.13
N ALA A 197 23.09 6.03 0.79
CA ALA A 197 23.03 7.29 0.06
C ALA A 197 21.77 8.07 0.44
N THR A 198 20.61 7.39 0.47
CA THR A 198 19.34 8.00 0.86
C THR A 198 19.32 8.47 2.30
N GLN A 199 19.88 7.72 3.24
CA GLN A 199 20.00 8.13 4.65
C GLN A 199 20.83 9.41 4.78
N LYS A 200 21.94 9.54 4.04
CA LYS A 200 22.73 10.78 4.01
C LYS A 200 21.96 11.97 3.44
N THR A 201 21.17 11.76 2.38
CA THR A 201 20.28 12.79 1.83
C THR A 201 19.22 13.21 2.87
N ILE A 202 18.62 12.25 3.57
CA ILE A 202 17.68 12.53 4.67
C ILE A 202 18.35 13.38 5.74
N GLU A 203 19.51 12.98 6.25
CA GLU A 203 20.26 13.74 7.27
C GLU A 203 20.55 15.18 6.83
N LYS A 204 20.92 15.39 5.56
CA LYS A 204 21.12 16.72 4.97
C LYS A 204 19.83 17.54 5.01
N HIS A 205 18.69 16.99 4.58
CA HIS A 205 17.39 17.68 4.60
C HIS A 205 16.87 17.92 6.03
N GLU A 206 17.13 17.00 6.96
CA GLU A 206 16.79 17.19 8.38
C GLU A 206 17.52 18.37 8.99
N ASN A 207 18.83 18.45 8.78
CA ASN A 207 19.66 19.53 9.32
C ASN A 207 19.30 20.89 8.72
N ASN A 208 18.80 20.91 7.49
CA ASN A 208 18.39 22.13 6.78
C ASN A 208 16.90 22.48 6.98
N GLY A 209 16.12 21.60 7.61
CA GLY A 209 14.68 21.80 7.79
C GLY A 209 13.83 21.65 6.52
N THR A 210 14.36 20.93 5.51
CA THR A 210 13.77 20.80 4.17
C THR A 210 13.22 19.39 3.88
N LEU A 211 12.82 18.64 4.92
CA LEU A 211 12.25 17.28 4.76
C LEU A 211 11.04 17.22 3.82
N SER A 212 10.26 18.31 3.72
CA SER A 212 9.08 18.35 2.84
C SER A 212 9.45 18.29 1.35
N GLU A 213 10.68 18.63 0.98
CA GLU A 213 11.16 18.57 -0.42
C GLU A 213 11.43 17.12 -0.86
N LEU A 214 11.56 16.18 0.09
CA LEU A 214 11.87 14.78 -0.22
C LEU A 214 10.74 14.06 -0.95
N ASP A 215 9.52 14.56 -0.87
CA ASP A 215 8.34 13.96 -1.50
C ASP A 215 8.41 14.02 -3.03
N ASP A 216 9.15 14.98 -3.58
CA ASP A 216 9.26 15.23 -5.03
C ASP A 216 10.55 14.67 -5.64
N VAL A 217 11.39 13.97 -4.87
CA VAL A 217 12.66 13.42 -5.36
C VAL A 217 12.77 11.92 -5.12
N ARG A 218 13.71 11.29 -5.84
CA ARG A 218 14.28 9.99 -5.49
C ARG A 218 15.79 10.09 -5.46
N VAL A 219 16.44 9.27 -4.64
CA VAL A 219 17.90 9.18 -4.64
C VAL A 219 18.32 8.07 -5.60
N VAL A 220 19.21 8.41 -6.53
CA VAL A 220 19.82 7.47 -7.48
C VAL A 220 21.33 7.51 -7.35
N ILE A 221 21.98 6.42 -7.77
CA ILE A 221 23.44 6.34 -7.87
C ILE A 221 23.77 6.22 -9.35
N ASP A 222 24.52 7.18 -9.89
CA ASP A 222 24.92 7.18 -11.30
C ASP A 222 25.97 6.10 -11.62
N GLU A 223 26.32 5.95 -12.90
CA GLU A 223 27.34 4.97 -13.34
C GLU A 223 28.73 5.26 -12.76
N ALA A 224 29.01 6.50 -12.38
CA ALA A 224 30.26 6.92 -11.75
C ALA A 224 30.26 6.70 -10.21
N GLY A 225 29.13 6.31 -9.63
CA GLY A 225 28.94 6.10 -8.21
C GLY A 225 28.58 7.37 -7.42
N ASN A 226 28.25 8.47 -8.09
CA ASN A 226 27.78 9.69 -7.44
C ASN A 226 26.33 9.54 -7.01
N VAL A 227 25.99 10.20 -5.90
CA VAL A 227 24.64 10.25 -5.37
C VAL A 227 23.93 11.47 -5.95
N GLU A 228 22.79 11.26 -6.60
CA GLU A 228 21.97 12.32 -7.18
C GLU A 228 20.56 12.31 -6.61
N GLU A 229 20.02 13.50 -6.38
CA GLU A 229 18.60 13.71 -6.07
C GLU A 229 17.88 13.98 -7.40
N GLN A 230 17.15 12.98 -7.89
CA GLN A 230 16.42 13.08 -9.14
C GLN A 230 14.98 13.53 -8.88
N GLU A 231 14.61 14.67 -9.43
CA GLU A 231 13.24 15.20 -9.42
C GLU A 231 12.27 14.21 -10.07
N LEU A 232 11.12 14.02 -9.43
CA LEU A 232 10.02 13.24 -9.94
C LEU A 232 9.21 14.07 -10.92
N VAL A 233 8.89 13.44 -12.04
CA VAL A 233 7.90 14.01 -12.95
C VAL A 233 6.52 13.70 -12.41
N ASN A 234 6.01 14.60 -11.58
CA ASN A 234 4.73 14.52 -10.87
C ASN A 234 3.63 15.36 -11.54
N ASN A 235 3.96 16.19 -12.54
CA ASN A 235 2.98 16.89 -13.36
C ASN A 235 3.51 17.19 -14.78
N LEU A 236 2.59 17.54 -15.70
CA LEU A 236 2.97 17.82 -17.09
C LEU A 236 3.82 19.08 -17.23
N HIS A 237 3.68 20.05 -16.32
CA HIS A 237 4.49 21.26 -16.36
C HIS A 237 5.96 20.94 -16.04
N SER A 238 6.25 20.19 -14.99
CA SER A 238 7.61 19.74 -14.64
C SER A 238 8.25 18.87 -15.74
N TYR A 239 7.44 18.04 -16.43
CA TYR A 239 7.92 17.30 -17.60
C TYR A 239 8.38 18.20 -18.75
N LEU A 240 7.63 19.27 -19.03
CA LEU A 240 7.92 20.15 -20.16
C LEU A 240 9.06 21.13 -19.87
N THR A 241 9.31 21.48 -18.62
CA THR A 241 10.38 22.42 -18.23
C THR A 241 11.70 21.74 -17.89
N SER A 242 11.72 20.44 -17.55
CA SER A 242 12.95 19.69 -17.24
C SER A 242 13.86 19.42 -18.45
N LYS A 243 13.38 19.63 -19.68
CA LYS A 243 14.16 19.45 -20.92
C LYS A 243 14.96 20.68 -21.37
N ASP A 244 14.80 21.81 -20.70
CA ASP A 244 15.44 23.09 -21.05
C ASP A 244 16.64 23.45 -20.16
N GLY A 245 17.17 22.50 -19.38
CA GLY A 245 18.31 22.67 -18.45
C GLY A 245 19.59 21.98 -18.88
#